data_AF-A0A210PHX0-F1
#
_entry.id   AF-A0A210PHX0-F1
#
_cell.length_a   1.000
_cell.length_b   1.000
_cell.length_c   1.000
_cell.angle_alpha   90.00
_cell.angle_beta   90.00
_cell.angle_gamma   90.00
#
_symmetry.space_group_name_H-M   'P 1'
#
loop_
_entity.id
_entity.type
_entity.pdbx_description
1 polymer ?
#
loop_
_entity_poly.entity_id
_entity_poly.type
_entity_poly.pdbx_seq_one_letter_code
_entity_poly.pdbx_strand_id
1 'polypeptide(L)'
;MPLFSIYIETKYKDDNGCSENVLGLSEEELEDREVEHIDIAYDDMADKHYKESEDPTLFVSRKTGRGQLKKEWKVSWCEFIERR
;
A
#
# COMPACT_ATOMS: atom_id res chain seq x y z
N MET A 1 -31.38 -3.65 12.71
CA MET A 1 -30.02 -3.45 12.16
C MET A 1 -29.71 -4.63 11.26
N PRO A 2 -29.01 -4.43 10.12
CA PRO A 2 -28.65 -5.53 9.23
C PRO A 2 -27.68 -6.50 9.93
N LEU A 3 -27.82 -7.80 9.63
CA LEU A 3 -26.99 -8.86 10.21
C LEU A 3 -25.55 -8.85 9.67
N PHE A 4 -25.30 -8.15 8.55
CA PHE A 4 -24.00 -8.04 7.88
C PHE A 4 -23.89 -6.70 7.15
N SER A 5 -22.73 -6.04 7.27
CA SER A 5 -22.41 -4.80 6.56
C SER A 5 -20.92 -4.72 6.26
N ILE A 6 -20.57 -4.23 5.07
CA ILE A 6 -19.20 -3.88 4.68
C ILE A 6 -19.20 -2.38 4.37
N TYR A 7 -18.22 -1.66 4.90
CA TYR A 7 -17.98 -0.25 4.63
C TYR A 7 -16.51 -0.07 4.20
N ILE A 8 -16.29 0.71 3.15
CA ILE A 8 -14.95 0.99 2.60
C ILE A 8 -14.80 2.50 2.51
N GLU A 9 -13.76 3.03 3.15
CA GLU A 9 -13.36 4.43 3.06
C GLU A 9 -11.92 4.53 2.56
N THR A 10 -11.63 5.52 1.73
CA THR A 10 -10.31 5.69 1.11
C THR A 10 -9.90 7.15 1.08
N LYS A 11 -8.65 7.43 1.48
CA LYS A 11 -8.01 8.74 1.32
C LYS A 11 -6.74 8.61 0.49
N TYR A 12 -6.56 9.50 -0.47
CA TYR A 12 -5.34 9.62 -1.25
C TYR A 12 -4.46 10.71 -0.65
N LYS A 13 -3.21 10.38 -0.35
CA LYS A 13 -2.21 11.33 0.13
C LYS A 13 -1.02 11.28 -0.80
N ASP A 14 -0.42 12.45 -1.04
CA ASP A 14 0.86 12.56 -1.73
C ASP A 14 2.00 12.33 -0.73
N ASP A 15 1.97 11.15 -0.10
CA ASP A 15 3.01 10.63 0.77
C ASP A 15 3.27 9.16 0.39
N ASN A 16 4.23 8.55 1.06
CA ASN A 16 4.59 7.14 0.88
C ASN A 16 3.85 6.21 1.86
N GLY A 17 2.68 6.61 2.37
CA GLY A 17 1.88 5.82 3.31
C GLY A 17 2.28 5.97 4.78
N CYS A 18 3.02 7.03 5.13
CA CYS A 18 3.52 7.26 6.49
C CYS A 18 2.63 8.14 7.37
N SER A 19 1.54 8.71 6.84
CA SER A 19 0.58 9.43 7.67
C SER A 19 -0.18 8.47 8.58
N GLU A 20 -0.05 8.66 9.89
CA GLU A 20 -0.89 7.96 10.87
C GLU A 20 -2.32 8.49 10.90
N ASN A 21 -3.26 7.62 11.29
CA ASN A 21 -4.68 7.93 11.48
C ASN A 21 -5.30 8.83 10.39
N VAL A 22 -5.00 8.56 9.10
CA VAL A 22 -5.49 9.40 7.99
C VAL A 22 -7.00 9.53 7.95
N LEU A 23 -7.75 8.52 8.39
CA LEU A 23 -9.20 8.53 8.41
C LEU A 23 -9.77 9.37 9.57
N GLY A 24 -9.00 9.67 10.60
CA GLY A 24 -9.46 10.42 11.78
C GLY A 24 -10.32 9.57 12.71
N LEU A 25 -9.94 8.29 12.86
CA LEU A 25 -10.54 7.34 13.78
C LEU A 25 -10.32 7.80 15.23
N SER A 26 -11.25 7.43 16.10
CA SER A 26 -11.11 7.59 17.55
C SER A 26 -10.04 6.66 18.13
N GLU A 27 -9.64 6.89 19.38
CA GLU A 27 -8.66 6.03 20.07
C GLU A 27 -9.13 4.57 20.15
N GLU A 28 -10.41 4.35 20.47
CA GLU A 28 -11.02 3.01 20.55
C GLU A 28 -10.97 2.29 19.19
N GLU A 29 -11.32 3.00 18.10
CA GLU A 29 -11.25 2.44 16.74
C GLU A 29 -9.80 2.18 16.30
N LEU A 30 -8.82 2.94 16.79
CA LEU A 30 -7.41 2.70 16.49
C LEU A 30 -6.86 1.48 17.23
N GLU A 31 -7.27 1.25 18.47
CA GLU A 31 -6.89 0.07 19.25
C GLU A 31 -7.37 -1.23 18.59
N ASP A 32 -8.57 -1.23 18.02
CA ASP A 32 -9.15 -2.39 17.32
C ASP A 32 -8.70 -2.55 15.87
N ARG A 33 -7.96 -1.58 15.31
CA ARG A 33 -7.58 -1.58 13.89
C ARG A 33 -6.35 -2.46 13.61
N GLU A 34 -6.44 -3.24 12.54
CA GLU A 34 -5.28 -3.88 11.91
C GLU A 34 -4.75 -3.06 10.72
N VAL A 35 -3.42 -2.97 10.59
CA VAL A 35 -2.75 -2.27 9.50
C VAL A 35 -1.96 -3.26 8.65
N GLU A 36 -2.31 -3.34 7.37
CA GLU A 36 -1.60 -4.16 6.39
C GLU A 36 -0.95 -3.27 5.33
N HIS A 37 0.37 -3.45 5.13
CA HIS A 37 1.13 -2.73 4.11
C HIS A 37 1.31 -3.58 2.86
N ILE A 38 0.62 -3.22 1.78
CA ILE A 38 0.66 -3.96 0.52
C ILE A 38 1.86 -3.51 -0.33
N ASP A 39 2.73 -4.43 -0.73
CA ASP A 39 3.78 -4.28 -1.75
C ASP A 39 3.38 -4.95 -3.08
N ILE A 40 2.94 -4.11 -4.01
CA ILE A 40 2.54 -4.53 -5.35
C ILE A 40 3.65 -5.23 -6.17
N ALA A 41 4.92 -5.13 -5.76
CA ALA A 41 6.04 -5.72 -6.49
C ALA A 41 6.59 -6.99 -5.84
N TYR A 42 6.49 -7.13 -4.51
CA TYR A 42 7.22 -8.16 -3.77
C TYR A 42 6.39 -8.91 -2.72
N ASP A 43 5.11 -8.59 -2.55
CA ASP A 43 4.23 -9.46 -1.75
C ASP A 43 4.00 -10.79 -2.44
N ASP A 44 3.89 -11.86 -1.64
CA ASP A 44 3.58 -13.19 -2.15
C ASP A 44 2.16 -13.22 -2.73
N MET A 45 2.05 -13.75 -3.94
CA MET A 45 0.77 -13.93 -4.62
C MET A 45 0.60 -15.41 -4.95
N ALA A 46 -0.61 -15.95 -4.73
CA ALA A 46 -0.91 -17.31 -5.15
C ALA A 46 -0.75 -17.45 -6.68
N ASP A 47 -0.08 -18.50 -7.13
CA ASP A 47 0.23 -18.75 -8.55
C ASP A 47 -0.98 -18.61 -9.49
N LYS A 48 -2.18 -19.00 -9.02
CA LYS A 48 -3.44 -18.89 -9.78
C LYS A 48 -3.84 -17.44 -10.12
N HIS A 49 -3.31 -16.45 -9.41
CA HIS A 49 -3.57 -15.03 -9.61
C HIS A 49 -2.43 -14.34 -10.37
N TYR A 50 -1.24 -14.95 -10.45
CA TYR A 50 -0.08 -14.37 -11.11
C TYR A 50 -0.24 -14.35 -12.64
N LYS A 51 0.13 -13.22 -13.25
CA LYS A 51 0.31 -13.08 -14.68
C LYS A 51 1.54 -12.22 -14.94
N GLU A 52 2.47 -12.75 -15.73
CA GLU A 52 3.71 -12.06 -16.11
C GLU A 52 3.45 -10.68 -16.75
N SER A 53 2.36 -10.53 -17.52
CA SER A 53 1.98 -9.26 -18.15
C SER A 53 1.53 -8.17 -17.17
N GLU A 54 1.18 -8.54 -15.95
CA GLU A 54 0.71 -7.65 -14.88
C GLU A 54 1.79 -7.44 -13.80
N ASP A 55 2.99 -8.02 -13.97
CA ASP A 55 4.09 -7.98 -13.00
C ASP A 55 4.84 -6.63 -13.03
N PRO A 56 4.77 -5.83 -11.94
CA PRO A 56 5.43 -4.52 -11.87
C PRO A 56 6.97 -4.60 -11.84
N THR A 57 7.53 -5.76 -11.50
CA THR A 57 8.98 -6.00 -11.51
C THR A 57 9.52 -6.25 -12.92
N LEU A 58 8.64 -6.55 -13.88
CA LEU A 58 8.99 -6.80 -15.29
C LEU A 58 8.53 -5.65 -16.19
N PHE A 59 7.46 -4.95 -15.82
CA PHE A 59 6.83 -3.91 -16.62
C PHE A 59 7.65 -2.61 -16.69
N VAL A 60 7.70 -2.03 -17.90
CA VAL A 60 8.20 -0.66 -18.14
C VAL A 60 7.19 0.11 -19.00
N SER A 61 6.76 1.27 -18.50
CA SER A 61 5.86 2.16 -19.23
C SER A 61 6.59 2.83 -20.40
N ARG A 62 6.14 2.57 -21.63
CA ARG A 62 6.70 3.22 -22.83
C ARG A 62 6.48 4.73 -22.89
N LYS A 63 5.42 5.23 -22.24
CA LYS A 63 5.05 6.66 -22.29
C LYS A 63 5.78 7.49 -21.24
N THR A 64 6.00 6.92 -20.06
CA THR A 64 6.54 7.65 -18.90
C THR A 64 7.92 7.18 -18.47
N GLY A 65 8.39 6.02 -18.96
CA GLY A 65 9.64 5.41 -18.54
C GLY A 65 9.64 4.85 -17.12
N ARG A 66 8.50 4.84 -16.42
CA ARG A 66 8.39 4.25 -15.07
C ARG A 66 8.52 2.73 -15.12
N GLY A 67 9.07 2.16 -14.06
CA GLY A 67 9.40 0.74 -13.96
C GLY A 67 10.76 0.41 -14.59
N GLN A 68 11.31 -0.78 -14.38
CA GLN A 68 10.82 -1.88 -13.54
C GLN A 68 10.90 -1.52 -12.04
N LEU A 69 9.93 -1.96 -11.24
CA LEU A 69 10.03 -1.79 -9.79
C LEU A 69 11.08 -2.76 -9.25
N LYS A 70 12.21 -2.22 -8.80
CA LYS A 70 13.32 -2.99 -8.21
C LYS A 70 13.10 -3.16 -6.72
N LYS A 71 13.89 -4.04 -6.09
CA LYS A 71 13.96 -4.11 -4.62
C LYS A 71 14.22 -2.71 -4.09
N GLU A 72 13.55 -2.37 -3.00
CA GLU A 72 13.62 -1.04 -2.39
C GLU A 72 12.98 0.07 -3.25
N TRP A 73 12.09 -0.24 -4.20
CA TRP A 73 11.37 0.79 -4.98
C TRP A 73 10.56 1.76 -4.12
N LYS A 74 10.15 1.32 -2.93
CA LYS A 74 9.48 2.13 -1.90
C LYS A 74 10.46 2.94 -1.04
N VAL A 75 11.76 2.64 -1.06
CA VAL A 75 12.78 3.26 -0.18
C VAL A 75 13.11 4.64 -0.71
N SER A 76 12.18 5.53 -0.44
CA SER A 76 12.44 6.92 -0.12
C SER A 76 11.36 7.33 0.90
N TRP A 77 11.79 7.95 2.00
CA TRP A 77 10.97 8.84 2.86
C TRP A 77 10.21 8.30 4.09
N CYS A 78 10.72 7.33 4.87
CA CYS A 78 10.18 7.16 6.24
C CYS A 78 11.22 6.91 7.34
N GLU A 79 12.38 6.34 7.01
CA GLU A 79 13.51 6.21 7.95
C GLU A 79 14.03 7.55 8.51
N PHE A 80 13.55 8.69 8.00
CA PHE A 80 13.93 10.03 8.47
C PHE A 80 13.01 10.59 9.57
N ILE A 81 11.81 10.04 9.78
CA ILE A 81 10.86 10.52 10.80
C ILE A 81 11.15 9.88 12.17
N GLU A 82 11.56 8.60 12.22
CA GLU A 82 11.91 7.91 13.48
C GLU A 82 13.33 8.23 14.01
N ARG A 83 14.14 8.96 13.24
CA ARG A 83 15.49 9.42 13.65
C ARG A 83 15.54 10.87 14.16
N ARG A 84 14.39 11.47 14.47
CA ARG A 84 14.28 12.79 15.11
C ARG A 84 13.48 12.73 16.41
#